data_AF-R6D0G9-F1
#
_entry.id   AF-R6D0G9-F1
#
_cell.length_a   1.000
_cell.length_b   1.000
_cell.length_c   1.000
_cell.angle_alpha   90.00
_cell.angle_beta   90.00
_cell.angle_gamma   90.00
#
_symmetry.space_group_name_H-M   'P 1'
#
loop_
_entity.id
_entity.type
_entity.pdbx_description
1 polymer ?
#
loop_
_entity_poly.entity_id
_entity_poly.type
_entity_poly.pdbx_seq_one_letter_code
_entity_poly.pdbx_strand_id
1 'polypeptide(L)'
;MRTIWILLLCICSGIKMPAQDNNTSNVAYQDEHTRFTIISDGTIRMEWQKDGKFVNSPSFVAVERNYAPAEFQVHDSDGWIEITTSKFTLKYKKDSGKFTASNLAIDSKNITPSFHWKPGDTNAGNLKGTFRTLDGYDGDIFVGNGNDNGDHKPMPIEDGILSTDGWTLIDDSKGLLFDDSEWAWVTERPSGEGQDWYFMAYGHNYKKALKDLK
;
A
#
# COMPACT_ATOMS: atom_id res chain seq x y z
N MET A 1 69.80 33.56 6.39
CA MET A 1 69.03 32.33 6.63
C MET A 1 67.56 32.72 6.78
N ARG A 2 66.71 32.39 5.79
CA ARG A 2 65.26 32.70 5.81
C ARG A 2 64.51 31.39 6.03
N THR A 3 63.79 31.30 7.14
CA THR A 3 62.96 30.15 7.51
C THR A 3 61.65 30.20 6.74
N ILE A 4 61.36 29.16 5.95
CA ILE A 4 60.12 29.00 5.19
C ILE A 4 59.18 28.12 6.02
N TRP A 5 57.99 28.63 6.33
CA TRP A 5 56.90 27.86 6.94
C TRP A 5 56.02 27.28 5.84
N ILE A 6 55.88 25.96 5.79
CA ILE A 6 54.95 25.26 4.90
C ILE A 6 53.67 24.99 5.69
N LEU A 7 52.58 25.63 5.30
CA LEU A 7 51.23 25.38 5.82
C LEU A 7 50.64 24.18 5.05
N LEU A 8 50.36 23.08 5.73
CA LEU A 8 49.71 21.90 5.15
C LEU A 8 48.19 22.10 5.20
N LEU A 9 47.56 22.32 4.04
CA LEU A 9 46.10 22.43 3.92
C LEU A 9 45.50 21.03 3.70
N CYS A 10 44.88 20.44 4.72
CA CYS A 10 44.10 19.21 4.58
C CYS A 10 42.80 19.50 3.84
N ILE A 11 42.72 19.07 2.57
CA ILE A 11 41.50 19.12 1.78
C ILE A 11 40.65 17.91 2.14
N CYS A 12 39.70 18.08 3.07
CA CYS A 12 38.63 17.12 3.29
C CYS A 12 37.73 17.11 2.05
N SER A 13 37.98 16.16 1.15
CA SER A 13 37.09 15.89 0.02
C SER A 13 35.83 15.21 0.58
N GLY A 14 34.76 15.99 0.74
CA GLY A 14 33.44 15.45 1.05
C GLY A 14 33.01 14.53 -0.08
N ILE A 15 32.88 13.24 0.21
CA ILE A 15 32.21 12.29 -0.68
C ILE A 15 30.76 12.73 -0.74
N LYS A 16 30.37 13.40 -1.83
CA LYS A 16 28.96 13.61 -2.14
C LYS A 16 28.38 12.25 -2.51
N MET A 17 27.63 11.64 -1.60
CA MET A 17 26.70 10.58 -1.99
C MET A 17 25.79 11.17 -3.07
N PRO A 18 25.66 10.55 -4.25
CA PRO A 18 24.61 10.94 -5.18
C PRO A 18 23.26 10.71 -4.49
N ALA A 19 22.58 11.81 -4.16
CA ALA A 19 21.14 11.77 -3.99
C ALA A 19 20.56 11.41 -5.36
N GLN A 20 19.90 10.25 -5.45
CA GLN A 20 19.24 9.85 -6.67
C GLN A 20 17.99 10.74 -6.81
N ASP A 21 18.09 11.76 -7.67
CA ASP A 21 16.99 12.63 -8.08
C ASP A 21 15.96 11.79 -8.87
N ASN A 22 15.06 11.11 -8.16
CA ASN A 22 13.96 10.33 -8.77
C ASN A 22 12.67 11.14 -8.83
N ASN A 23 12.70 12.36 -9.39
CA ASN A 23 11.58 13.30 -9.25
C ASN A 23 10.56 13.28 -10.42
N THR A 24 10.23 12.10 -10.96
CA THR A 24 9.09 11.94 -11.91
C THR A 24 8.29 10.66 -11.76
N SER A 25 8.71 9.70 -10.91
CA SER A 25 7.99 8.44 -10.73
C SER A 25 7.70 8.20 -9.25
N ASN A 26 6.43 7.92 -8.95
CA ASN A 26 6.00 7.49 -7.63
C ASN A 26 6.43 6.05 -7.29
N VAL A 27 7.10 5.33 -8.21
CA VAL A 27 7.68 4.01 -7.97
C VAL A 27 8.90 4.17 -7.07
N ALA A 28 8.76 3.80 -5.80
CA ALA A 28 9.82 3.88 -4.80
C ALA A 28 10.82 2.73 -4.90
N TYR A 29 10.37 1.57 -5.36
CA TYR A 29 11.23 0.40 -5.56
C TYR A 29 10.61 -0.54 -6.60
N GLN A 30 11.46 -1.16 -7.41
CA GLN A 30 11.05 -2.21 -8.32
C GLN A 30 12.22 -3.19 -8.57
N ASP A 31 11.92 -4.48 -8.48
CA ASP A 31 12.78 -5.58 -8.95
C ASP A 31 12.04 -6.44 -10.00
N GLU A 32 12.51 -7.65 -10.28
CA GLU A 32 11.89 -8.55 -11.25
C GLU A 32 10.46 -8.95 -10.85
N HIS A 33 10.17 -9.10 -9.55
CA HIS A 33 8.92 -9.63 -9.04
C HIS A 33 8.15 -8.64 -8.17
N THR A 34 8.80 -7.61 -7.62
CA THR A 34 8.26 -6.74 -6.59
C THR A 34 8.23 -5.29 -7.07
N ARG A 35 7.14 -4.57 -6.77
CA ARG A 35 7.05 -3.13 -7.01
C ARG A 35 6.34 -2.43 -5.86
N PHE A 36 6.93 -1.35 -5.37
CA PHE A 36 6.32 -0.44 -4.40
C PHE A 36 6.09 0.92 -5.05
N THR A 37 4.83 1.37 -5.07
CA THR A 37 4.42 2.65 -5.64
C THR A 37 3.74 3.50 -4.58
N ILE A 38 4.26 4.69 -4.32
CA ILE A 38 3.71 5.63 -3.33
C ILE A 38 2.56 6.41 -3.97
N ILE A 39 1.34 6.20 -3.48
CA ILE A 39 0.14 6.89 -3.98
C ILE A 39 0.01 8.28 -3.34
N SER A 40 0.30 8.35 -2.05
CA SER A 40 0.29 9.58 -1.27
C SER A 40 1.26 9.44 -0.10
N ASP A 41 1.39 10.50 0.71
CA ASP A 41 2.14 10.45 1.96
C ASP A 41 1.66 9.34 2.93
N GLY A 42 0.39 8.92 2.83
CA GLY A 42 -0.23 7.89 3.68
C GLY A 42 -0.70 6.65 2.94
N THR A 43 -0.42 6.49 1.65
CA THR A 43 -0.91 5.33 0.88
C THR A 43 0.18 4.77 -0.02
N ILE A 44 0.36 3.46 0.02
CA ILE A 44 1.30 2.72 -0.83
C ILE A 44 0.60 1.54 -1.50
N ARG A 45 0.92 1.33 -2.78
CA ARG A 45 0.62 0.10 -3.50
C ARG A 45 1.84 -0.82 -3.47
N MET A 46 1.61 -2.09 -3.18
CA MET A 46 2.60 -3.14 -3.02
C MET A 46 2.22 -4.30 -3.94
N GLU A 47 3.06 -4.55 -4.93
CA GLU A 47 2.84 -5.61 -5.91
C GLU A 47 3.94 -6.65 -5.80
N TRP A 48 3.55 -7.93 -5.79
CA TRP A 48 4.45 -9.06 -6.02
C TRP A 48 3.86 -9.96 -7.10
N GLN A 49 4.63 -10.33 -8.11
CA GLN A 49 4.20 -11.13 -9.25
C GLN A 49 5.20 -12.25 -9.53
N LYS A 50 4.75 -13.50 -9.47
CA LYS A 50 5.61 -14.68 -9.72
C LYS A 50 6.30 -14.66 -11.07
N ASP A 51 5.66 -14.10 -12.10
CA ASP A 51 6.17 -14.03 -13.47
C ASP A 51 6.72 -12.65 -13.85
N GLY A 52 6.79 -11.72 -12.89
CA GLY A 52 7.28 -10.35 -13.08
C GLY A 52 6.39 -9.45 -13.93
N LYS A 53 5.17 -9.87 -14.24
CA LYS A 53 4.22 -9.06 -15.04
C LYS A 53 3.31 -8.25 -14.13
N PHE A 54 3.75 -7.03 -13.81
CA PHE A 54 2.95 -6.10 -13.02
C PHE A 54 1.63 -5.71 -13.70
N VAL A 55 0.58 -5.56 -12.89
CA VAL A 55 -0.74 -5.17 -13.36
C VAL A 55 -0.83 -3.65 -13.38
N ASN A 56 -0.86 -3.06 -14.59
CA ASN A 56 -0.97 -1.61 -14.76
C ASN A 56 -2.39 -1.16 -15.07
N SER A 57 -3.24 -2.02 -15.63
CA SER A 57 -4.64 -1.72 -15.95
C SER A 57 -5.46 -1.32 -14.72
N PRO A 58 -6.37 -0.33 -14.81
CA PRO A 58 -7.27 0.06 -13.73
C PRO A 58 -8.04 -1.13 -13.15
N SER A 59 -8.35 -1.08 -11.86
CA SER A 59 -9.19 -2.07 -11.19
C SER A 59 -10.43 -1.43 -10.58
N PHE A 60 -11.31 -2.24 -10.03
CA PHE A 60 -12.51 -1.76 -9.33
C PHE A 60 -12.17 -1.05 -8.01
N VAL A 61 -10.99 -1.32 -7.44
CA VAL A 61 -10.49 -0.68 -6.23
C VAL A 61 -9.76 0.63 -6.54
N ALA A 62 -8.96 0.63 -7.60
CA ALA A 62 -8.15 1.79 -8.01
C ALA A 62 -8.29 2.03 -9.50
N VAL A 63 -9.26 2.89 -9.83
CA VAL A 63 -9.55 3.31 -11.20
C VAL A 63 -8.52 4.34 -11.66
N GLU A 64 -8.23 5.34 -10.82
CA GLU A 64 -7.17 6.30 -11.09
C GLU A 64 -5.80 5.72 -10.68
N ARG A 65 -4.86 5.74 -11.64
CA ARG A 65 -3.50 5.22 -11.48
C ARG A 65 -2.43 6.24 -11.81
N ASN A 66 -2.82 7.43 -12.24
CA ASN A 66 -1.96 8.59 -12.38
C ASN A 66 -1.97 9.40 -11.08
N TYR A 67 -0.97 9.14 -10.25
CA TYR A 67 -0.84 9.79 -8.95
C TYR A 67 -0.07 11.10 -9.07
N ALA A 68 -0.46 12.09 -8.26
CA ALA A 68 0.36 13.28 -8.08
C ALA A 68 1.72 12.89 -7.48
N PRO A 69 2.81 13.63 -7.79
CA PRO A 69 4.12 13.36 -7.21
C PRO A 69 4.06 13.26 -5.68
N ALA A 70 4.58 12.17 -5.14
CA ALA A 70 4.60 11.92 -3.70
C ALA A 70 6.02 12.09 -3.13
N GLU A 71 6.11 12.64 -1.91
CA GLU A 71 7.39 12.78 -1.20
C GLU A 71 7.69 11.52 -0.38
N PHE A 72 8.83 10.90 -0.64
CA PHE A 72 9.33 9.75 0.10
C PHE A 72 10.86 9.67 0.05
N GLN A 73 11.43 8.86 0.92
CA GLN A 73 12.85 8.53 0.95
C GLN A 73 13.02 7.02 0.86
N VAL A 74 14.06 6.57 0.16
CA VAL A 74 14.38 5.15 0.00
C VAL A 74 15.79 4.90 0.52
N HIS A 75 15.93 3.90 1.38
CA HIS A 75 17.20 3.38 1.83
C HIS A 75 17.31 1.91 1.43
N ASP A 76 18.25 1.61 0.52
CA ASP A 76 18.59 0.23 0.11
C ASP A 76 19.93 -0.15 0.72
N SER A 77 19.91 -1.08 1.67
CA SER A 77 21.11 -1.59 2.33
C SER A 77 20.89 -3.00 2.88
N ASP A 78 21.97 -3.80 2.92
CA ASP A 78 22.02 -5.12 3.56
C ASP A 78 20.90 -6.11 3.15
N GLY A 79 20.44 -6.02 1.90
CA GLY A 79 19.36 -6.88 1.38
C GLY A 79 17.95 -6.42 1.77
N TRP A 80 17.81 -5.23 2.35
CA TRP A 80 16.56 -4.63 2.75
C TRP A 80 16.28 -3.32 2.00
N ILE A 81 15.00 -3.07 1.78
CA ILE A 81 14.45 -1.80 1.30
C ILE A 81 13.68 -1.18 2.45
N GLU A 82 14.03 0.05 2.80
CA GLU A 82 13.26 0.90 3.71
C GLU A 82 12.71 2.09 2.94
N ILE A 83 11.38 2.23 2.89
CA ILE A 83 10.71 3.37 2.25
C ILE A 83 10.01 4.18 3.33
N THR A 84 10.33 5.46 3.42
CA THR A 84 9.81 6.35 4.46
C THR A 84 9.07 7.53 3.84
N THR A 85 7.84 7.75 4.29
CA THR A 85 7.03 8.94 3.98
C THR A 85 6.91 9.83 5.23
N SER A 86 5.99 10.80 5.19
CA SER A 86 5.61 11.56 6.38
C SER A 86 4.72 10.77 7.35
N LYS A 87 4.05 9.70 6.88
CA LYS A 87 3.02 8.93 7.62
C LYS A 87 3.40 7.50 7.99
N PHE A 88 4.36 6.89 7.29
CA PHE A 88 4.81 5.53 7.61
C PHE A 88 6.25 5.28 7.17
N THR A 89 6.80 4.16 7.66
CA THR A 89 8.02 3.53 7.17
C THR A 89 7.71 2.07 6.84
N LEU A 90 7.95 1.66 5.59
CA LEU A 90 7.87 0.28 5.14
C LEU A 90 9.26 -0.34 5.14
N LYS A 91 9.38 -1.58 5.63
CA LYS A 91 10.60 -2.40 5.53
C LYS A 91 10.30 -3.67 4.76
N TYR A 92 11.10 -3.97 3.73
CA TYR A 92 10.96 -5.15 2.90
C TYR A 92 12.31 -5.87 2.72
N LYS A 93 12.31 -7.19 2.82
CA LYS A 93 13.48 -8.03 2.50
C LYS A 93 13.46 -8.39 1.02
N LYS A 94 14.49 -8.02 0.26
CA LYS A 94 14.59 -8.32 -1.18
C LYS A 94 14.62 -9.81 -1.46
N ASP A 95 14.20 -10.20 -2.66
CA ASP A 95 14.27 -11.56 -3.18
C ASP A 95 13.63 -12.62 -2.26
N SER A 96 12.62 -12.21 -1.49
CA SER A 96 12.01 -13.04 -0.43
C SER A 96 10.65 -13.64 -0.81
N GLY A 97 10.22 -13.45 -2.06
CA GLY A 97 8.94 -13.93 -2.57
C GLY A 97 7.74 -13.10 -2.10
N LYS A 98 6.58 -13.77 -2.00
CA LYS A 98 5.31 -13.20 -1.54
C LYS A 98 5.48 -12.41 -0.23
N PHE A 99 4.71 -11.35 -0.08
CA PHE A 99 4.66 -10.59 1.16
C PHE A 99 4.09 -11.44 2.31
N THR A 100 4.86 -11.52 3.39
CA THR A 100 4.56 -12.28 4.60
C THR A 100 5.01 -11.47 5.83
N ALA A 101 4.56 -11.89 7.01
CA ALA A 101 5.03 -11.35 8.28
C ALA A 101 6.56 -11.44 8.50
N SER A 102 7.27 -12.26 7.71
CA SER A 102 8.72 -12.47 7.84
C SER A 102 9.57 -11.54 6.98
N ASN A 103 8.97 -10.89 5.97
CA ASN A 103 9.70 -10.10 4.99
C ASN A 103 9.12 -8.71 4.73
N LEU A 104 7.96 -8.37 5.28
CA LEU A 104 7.33 -7.07 5.11
C LEU A 104 6.75 -6.58 6.44
N ALA A 105 7.02 -5.33 6.77
CA ALA A 105 6.40 -4.61 7.89
C ALA A 105 6.20 -3.14 7.55
N ILE A 106 5.19 -2.51 8.16
CA ILE A 106 4.93 -1.08 8.05
C ILE A 106 4.70 -0.50 9.45
N ASP A 107 5.52 0.48 9.79
CA ASP A 107 5.41 1.25 11.02
C ASP A 107 4.79 2.61 10.75
N SER A 108 3.84 3.00 11.59
CA SER A 108 3.27 4.35 11.57
C SER A 108 4.32 5.42 11.89
N LYS A 109 4.16 6.61 11.32
CA LYS A 109 5.00 7.77 11.59
C LYS A 109 4.14 9.02 11.66
N ASN A 110 4.27 9.82 12.71
CA ASN A 110 3.52 11.07 12.88
C ASN A 110 1.99 10.95 12.70
N ILE A 111 1.40 9.80 13.04
CA ILE A 111 -0.04 9.56 13.01
C ILE A 111 -0.50 8.90 14.32
N THR A 112 -1.76 9.13 14.67
CA THR A 112 -2.40 8.59 15.88
C THR A 112 -3.72 7.90 15.50
N PRO A 113 -3.98 6.67 15.98
CA PRO A 113 -3.08 5.86 16.79
C PRO A 113 -1.84 5.42 16.00
N SER A 114 -0.76 5.17 16.74
CA SER A 114 0.43 4.53 16.19
C SER A 114 0.19 3.04 16.05
N PHE A 115 0.72 2.43 14.99
CA PHE A 115 0.67 0.99 14.77
C PHE A 115 2.03 0.46 14.28
N HIS A 116 2.23 -0.84 14.50
CA HIS A 116 3.19 -1.68 13.80
C HIS A 116 2.38 -2.76 13.10
N TRP A 117 2.50 -2.85 11.79
CA TRP A 117 1.72 -3.77 10.97
C TRP A 117 2.63 -4.73 10.21
N LYS A 118 2.19 -5.99 10.10
CA LYS A 118 2.76 -6.97 9.18
C LYS A 118 1.64 -7.80 8.53
N PRO A 119 1.91 -8.45 7.37
CA PRO A 119 0.91 -9.27 6.71
C PRO A 119 0.33 -10.34 7.64
N GLY A 120 -1.00 -10.41 7.71
CA GLY A 120 -1.76 -11.31 8.58
C GLY A 120 -2.25 -10.68 9.88
N ASP A 121 -1.83 -9.45 10.21
CA ASP A 121 -2.39 -8.72 11.35
C ASP A 121 -3.88 -8.40 11.12
N THR A 122 -4.68 -8.54 12.16
CA THR A 122 -6.13 -8.28 12.12
C THR A 122 -6.42 -6.80 12.31
N ASN A 123 -7.29 -6.24 11.48
CA ASN A 123 -7.76 -4.86 11.61
C ASN A 123 -9.03 -4.83 12.48
N ALA A 124 -8.87 -5.03 13.79
CA ALA A 124 -9.99 -5.20 14.72
C ALA A 124 -10.90 -3.97 14.81
N GLY A 125 -10.34 -2.77 14.57
CA GLY A 125 -11.06 -1.50 14.52
C GLY A 125 -11.75 -1.18 13.20
N ASN A 126 -11.80 -2.11 12.22
CA ASN A 126 -12.39 -1.85 10.91
C ASN A 126 -13.89 -1.51 11.05
N LEU A 127 -14.29 -0.39 10.47
CA LEU A 127 -15.65 0.14 10.53
C LEU A 127 -16.59 -0.48 9.49
N LYS A 128 -16.12 -1.53 8.80
CA LYS A 128 -16.80 -2.29 7.76
C LYS A 128 -17.17 -1.44 6.54
N GLY A 129 -17.57 -2.15 5.49
CA GLY A 129 -17.92 -1.58 4.20
C GLY A 129 -19.42 -1.36 4.06
N THR A 130 -19.87 -1.49 2.81
CA THR A 130 -21.30 -1.42 2.46
C THR A 130 -21.81 -2.81 2.12
N PHE A 131 -23.14 -2.97 2.09
CA PHE A 131 -23.77 -4.22 1.64
C PHE A 131 -24.77 -3.91 0.53
N ARG A 132 -24.79 -4.74 -0.51
CA ARG A 132 -25.45 -4.41 -1.79
C ARG A 132 -26.98 -4.35 -1.69
N THR A 133 -27.62 -5.20 -0.89
CA THR A 133 -29.09 -5.21 -0.69
C THR A 133 -29.44 -5.48 0.76
N LEU A 134 -30.47 -4.79 1.26
CA LEU A 134 -31.05 -5.00 2.58
C LEU A 134 -32.33 -5.85 2.52
N ASP A 135 -32.66 -6.41 1.35
CA ASP A 135 -33.85 -7.23 1.18
C ASP A 135 -33.76 -8.48 2.05
N GLY A 136 -34.80 -8.71 2.86
CA GLY A 136 -34.85 -9.83 3.80
C GLY A 136 -34.02 -9.62 5.06
N TYR A 137 -33.62 -8.38 5.39
CA TYR A 137 -32.96 -8.05 6.66
C TYR A 137 -33.85 -7.20 7.57
N ASP A 138 -33.83 -7.51 8.86
CA ASP A 138 -34.28 -6.61 9.94
C ASP A 138 -33.05 -6.20 10.76
N GLY A 139 -32.63 -4.94 10.59
CA GLY A 139 -31.33 -4.48 11.08
C GLY A 139 -30.19 -5.24 10.39
N ASP A 140 -29.31 -5.85 11.19
CA ASP A 140 -28.17 -6.64 10.72
C ASP A 140 -28.49 -8.13 10.56
N ILE A 141 -29.70 -8.58 10.85
CA ILE A 141 -30.07 -10.00 10.86
C ILE A 141 -30.92 -10.33 9.64
N PHE A 142 -30.50 -11.36 8.88
CA PHE A 142 -31.32 -11.91 7.81
C PHE A 142 -32.55 -12.58 8.40
N VAL A 143 -33.74 -12.10 8.04
CA VAL A 143 -35.06 -12.66 8.41
C VAL A 143 -35.77 -13.30 7.21
N GLY A 144 -35.09 -13.30 6.07
CA GLY A 144 -35.51 -13.89 4.81
C GLY A 144 -36.86 -13.41 4.32
N ASN A 145 -37.45 -14.24 3.45
CA ASN A 145 -38.69 -13.94 2.76
C ASN A 145 -39.82 -14.86 3.24
N GLY A 146 -39.63 -15.57 4.37
CA GLY A 146 -40.58 -16.51 4.96
C GLY A 146 -40.41 -17.98 4.53
N ASN A 147 -39.30 -18.35 3.87
CA ASN A 147 -38.98 -19.72 3.40
C ASN A 147 -37.60 -20.22 3.86
N ASP A 148 -36.96 -19.45 4.72
CA ASP A 148 -35.69 -19.71 5.36
C ASP A 148 -35.93 -20.60 6.60
N ASN A 149 -35.12 -21.63 6.77
CA ASN A 149 -35.24 -22.63 7.84
C ASN A 149 -34.97 -22.07 9.26
N GLY A 150 -35.22 -20.77 9.50
CA GLY A 150 -34.90 -20.06 10.74
C GLY A 150 -33.43 -19.66 10.88
N ASP A 151 -32.64 -19.74 9.80
CA ASP A 151 -31.21 -19.43 9.77
C ASP A 151 -30.97 -17.90 9.74
N HIS A 152 -31.27 -17.25 10.87
CA HIS A 152 -31.12 -15.82 11.08
C HIS A 152 -29.65 -15.45 11.30
N LYS A 153 -28.92 -15.20 10.21
CA LYS A 153 -27.48 -14.90 10.25
C LYS A 153 -27.21 -13.40 10.17
N PRO A 154 -26.17 -12.90 10.86
CA PRO A 154 -25.71 -11.53 10.67
C PRO A 154 -25.30 -11.29 9.22
N MET A 155 -25.54 -10.06 8.77
CA MET A 155 -25.15 -9.59 7.45
C MET A 155 -23.64 -9.76 7.27
N PRO A 156 -23.18 -10.44 6.21
CA PRO A 156 -21.76 -10.65 5.96
C PRO A 156 -21.14 -9.39 5.35
N ILE A 157 -21.06 -8.30 6.14
CA ILE A 157 -20.46 -7.04 5.71
C ILE A 157 -18.95 -7.22 5.62
N GLU A 158 -18.40 -6.89 4.46
CA GLU A 158 -16.95 -6.90 4.20
C GLU A 158 -16.22 -5.80 4.98
N ASP A 159 -14.90 -5.93 5.09
CA ASP A 159 -14.07 -4.88 5.64
C ASP A 159 -14.08 -3.65 4.73
N GLY A 160 -14.18 -2.47 5.34
CA GLY A 160 -14.19 -1.19 4.64
C GLY A 160 -12.82 -0.51 4.66
N ILE A 161 -12.81 0.71 4.13
CA ILE A 161 -11.59 1.54 4.02
C ILE A 161 -11.17 2.12 5.38
N LEU A 162 -12.14 2.37 6.28
CA LEU A 162 -11.90 3.09 7.52
C LEU A 162 -11.82 2.15 8.72
N SER A 163 -10.90 2.46 9.61
CA SER A 163 -10.60 1.70 10.81
C SER A 163 -10.10 2.61 11.91
N THR A 164 -10.55 2.37 13.14
CA THR A 164 -10.06 3.07 14.34
C THR A 164 -8.63 2.69 14.70
N ASP A 165 -8.08 1.62 14.12
CA ASP A 165 -6.67 1.22 14.30
C ASP A 165 -5.72 2.12 13.49
N GLY A 166 -6.26 3.01 12.66
CA GLY A 166 -5.50 4.02 11.94
C GLY A 166 -4.84 3.54 10.65
N TRP A 167 -5.11 2.30 10.25
CA TRP A 167 -4.65 1.71 9.00
C TRP A 167 -5.68 0.76 8.41
N THR A 168 -5.56 0.54 7.09
CA THR A 168 -6.32 -0.48 6.35
C THR A 168 -5.43 -1.10 5.27
N LEU A 169 -5.52 -2.42 5.11
CA LEU A 169 -4.99 -3.13 3.95
C LEU A 169 -6.17 -3.50 3.03
N ILE A 170 -6.09 -3.14 1.77
CA ILE A 170 -7.02 -3.59 0.73
C ILE A 170 -6.27 -4.58 -0.16
N ASP A 171 -6.78 -5.81 -0.25
CA ASP A 171 -6.23 -6.85 -1.11
C ASP A 171 -6.99 -6.88 -2.45
N ASP A 172 -6.38 -6.32 -3.49
CA ASP A 172 -6.92 -6.29 -4.85
C ASP A 172 -6.34 -7.42 -5.73
N SER A 173 -5.69 -8.43 -5.14
CA SER A 173 -5.00 -9.49 -5.91
C SER A 173 -5.92 -10.34 -6.79
N LYS A 174 -7.22 -10.34 -6.51
CA LYS A 174 -8.26 -11.11 -7.22
C LYS A 174 -9.34 -10.24 -7.85
N GLY A 175 -9.25 -8.91 -7.72
CA GLY A 175 -10.25 -7.99 -8.27
C GLY A 175 -10.26 -8.00 -9.79
N LEU A 176 -11.38 -7.58 -10.39
CA LEU A 176 -11.49 -7.43 -11.83
C LEU A 176 -10.75 -6.17 -12.31
N LEU A 177 -10.30 -6.20 -13.56
CA LEU A 177 -9.63 -5.09 -14.23
C LEU A 177 -10.53 -4.47 -15.28
N PHE A 178 -10.17 -3.27 -15.70
CA PHE A 178 -10.68 -2.64 -16.91
C PHE A 178 -9.64 -2.80 -18.04
N ASP A 179 -10.10 -3.14 -19.24
CA ASP A 179 -9.25 -3.13 -20.43
C ASP A 179 -8.97 -1.69 -20.93
N ASP A 180 -8.13 -1.57 -21.96
CA ASP A 180 -7.70 -0.30 -22.54
C ASP A 180 -8.51 0.13 -23.78
N SER A 181 -9.70 -0.46 -23.97
CA SER A 181 -10.58 -0.10 -25.08
C SER A 181 -11.24 1.27 -24.89
N GLU A 182 -11.75 1.88 -25.97
CA GLU A 182 -12.44 3.19 -25.92
C GLU A 182 -13.60 3.21 -24.91
N TRP A 183 -14.29 2.08 -24.77
CA TRP A 183 -15.27 1.83 -23.73
C TRP A 183 -14.81 0.68 -22.85
N ALA A 184 -13.95 1.02 -21.89
CA ALA A 184 -13.28 0.05 -21.04
C ALA A 184 -14.23 -1.03 -20.48
N TRP A 185 -14.02 -2.28 -20.87
CA TRP A 185 -14.78 -3.43 -20.41
C TRP A 185 -14.07 -4.13 -19.25
N VAL A 186 -14.86 -4.89 -18.50
CA VAL A 186 -14.38 -5.68 -17.38
C VAL A 186 -13.65 -6.92 -17.92
N THR A 187 -12.43 -7.15 -17.43
CA THR A 187 -11.63 -8.34 -17.73
C THR A 187 -11.11 -8.99 -16.46
N GLU A 188 -10.86 -10.30 -16.54
CA GLU A 188 -10.16 -11.03 -15.50
C GLU A 188 -8.68 -10.59 -15.43
N ARG A 189 -8.09 -10.72 -14.24
CA ARG A 189 -6.64 -10.60 -14.09
C ARG A 189 -5.96 -11.75 -14.86
N PRO A 190 -4.79 -11.50 -15.48
CA PRO A 190 -3.99 -12.56 -16.07
C PRO A 190 -3.78 -13.70 -15.06
N SER A 191 -3.97 -14.93 -15.51
CA SER A 191 -3.82 -16.11 -14.65
C SER A 191 -2.39 -16.16 -14.09
N GLY A 192 -2.26 -16.13 -12.77
CA GLY A 192 -0.95 -16.11 -12.11
C GLY A 192 -1.08 -16.04 -10.59
N GLU A 193 0.01 -16.36 -9.90
CA GLU A 193 0.12 -16.11 -8.47
C GLU A 193 0.73 -14.72 -8.27
N GLY A 194 -0.07 -13.79 -7.76
CA GLY A 194 0.37 -12.44 -7.46
C GLY A 194 -0.29 -11.87 -6.22
N GLN A 195 0.32 -10.82 -5.66
CA GLN A 195 -0.25 -9.96 -4.64
C GLN A 195 -0.31 -8.54 -5.19
N ASP A 196 -1.44 -7.87 -5.02
CA ASP A 196 -1.67 -6.47 -5.39
C ASP A 196 -2.40 -5.80 -4.22
N TRP A 197 -1.62 -5.18 -3.35
CA TRP A 197 -2.07 -4.68 -2.06
C TRP A 197 -1.99 -3.17 -1.99
N TYR A 198 -2.99 -2.55 -1.39
CA TYR A 198 -2.99 -1.13 -1.05
C TYR A 198 -2.98 -1.02 0.46
N PHE A 199 -1.94 -0.39 1.01
CA PHE A 199 -1.86 -0.11 2.43
C PHE A 199 -2.06 1.38 2.69
N MET A 200 -2.99 1.69 3.57
CA MET A 200 -3.37 3.05 3.94
C MET A 200 -3.02 3.28 5.40
N ALA A 201 -2.21 4.30 5.67
CA ALA A 201 -1.75 4.75 6.97
C ALA A 201 -2.23 6.19 7.21
N TYR A 202 -3.31 6.36 7.97
CA TYR A 202 -3.99 7.65 8.10
C TYR A 202 -4.32 8.05 9.54
N GLY A 203 -4.14 7.15 10.53
CA GLY A 203 -4.54 7.41 11.91
C GLY A 203 -6.04 7.73 12.00
N HIS A 204 -6.41 8.83 12.64
CA HIS A 204 -7.80 9.31 12.64
C HIS A 204 -8.14 10.28 11.50
N ASN A 205 -7.27 10.48 10.50
CA ASN A 205 -7.56 11.36 9.37
C ASN A 205 -8.39 10.65 8.28
N TYR A 206 -9.61 10.24 8.63
CA TYR A 206 -10.51 9.49 7.75
C TYR A 206 -10.84 10.22 6.45
N LYS A 207 -10.93 11.56 6.48
CA LYS A 207 -11.16 12.37 5.28
C LYS A 207 -10.01 12.27 4.28
N LYS A 208 -8.77 12.20 4.77
CA LYS A 208 -7.60 12.00 3.91
C LYS A 208 -7.59 10.59 3.33
N ALA A 209 -7.90 9.57 4.14
CA ALA A 209 -8.02 8.19 3.65
C ALA A 209 -8.99 8.09 2.47
N LEU A 210 -10.21 8.61 2.62
CA LEU A 210 -11.21 8.62 1.54
C LEU A 210 -10.78 9.45 0.31
N LYS A 211 -9.93 10.46 0.49
CA LYS A 211 -9.44 11.29 -0.62
C LYS A 211 -8.28 10.63 -1.37
N ASP A 212 -7.51 9.76 -0.72
CA ASP A 212 -6.36 9.10 -1.31
C ASP A 212 -6.76 7.91 -2.19
N LEU A 213 -7.89 7.28 -1.90
CA LEU A 213 -8.50 6.27 -2.76
C LEU A 213 -9.44 6.96 -3.75
N LYS A 214 -9.02 7.07 -5.01
CA LYS A 214 -9.78 7.69 -6.11
C LYS A 214 -9.77 6.82 -7.35
#